data_AF-A0A1I7U430-F1
#
_entry.id   AF-A0A1I7U430-F1
#
_cell.length_a   1.000
_cell.length_b   1.000
_cell.length_c   1.000
_cell.angle_alpha   90.00
_cell.angle_beta   90.00
_cell.angle_gamma   90.00
#
_symmetry.space_group_name_H-M   'P 1'
#
loop_
_entity.id
_entity.type
_entity.pdbx_description
1 polymer ?
#
loop_
_entity_poly.entity_id
_entity_poly.type
_entity_poly.pdbx_seq_one_letter_code
_entity_poly.pdbx_strand_id
1 'polypeptide(L)'
;MNCFLRSWANGRHPRLRKLDLEMAEYELLWLMDGLDATLVERETYRPFVVSEGETELIGDSWDIRGDRIASIYNFDETGPSSSFSMVVWPDFEGNMYEL
;
A
#
# COMPACT_ATOMS: atom_id res chain seq x y z
N MET A 1 2.10 -4.74 -15.64
CA MET A 1 1.66 -5.44 -14.41
C MET A 1 0.88 -4.53 -13.45
N ASN A 2 0.06 -3.57 -13.93
CA ASN A 2 -0.75 -2.67 -13.07
C ASN A 2 -2.25 -3.07 -13.05
N CYS A 3 -2.61 -4.24 -13.56
CA CYS A 3 -4.03 -4.64 -13.62
C CYS A 3 -4.64 -4.85 -12.23
N PHE A 4 -3.87 -5.37 -11.28
CA PHE A 4 -4.34 -5.59 -9.91
C PHE A 4 -4.59 -4.28 -9.16
N LEU A 5 -3.60 -3.38 -9.11
CA LEU A 5 -3.75 -2.10 -8.41
C LEU A 5 -4.83 -1.23 -9.05
N ARG A 6 -4.92 -1.18 -10.39
CA ARG A 6 -6.04 -0.53 -11.07
C ARG A 6 -7.38 -1.17 -10.75
N SER A 7 -7.46 -2.51 -10.71
CA SER A 7 -8.69 -3.21 -10.34
C SER A 7 -9.14 -2.82 -8.94
N TRP A 8 -8.20 -2.82 -7.97
CA TRP A 8 -8.47 -2.39 -6.60
C TRP A 8 -8.88 -0.92 -6.50
N ALA A 9 -8.15 -0.01 -7.15
CA ALA A 9 -8.44 1.43 -7.13
C ALA A 9 -9.84 1.76 -7.69
N ASN A 10 -10.35 0.91 -8.59
CA ASN A 10 -11.72 0.97 -9.12
C ASN A 10 -12.76 0.23 -8.25
N GLY A 11 -12.49 0.06 -6.96
CA GLY A 11 -13.44 -0.49 -5.97
C GLY A 11 -13.55 -2.02 -5.98
N ARG A 12 -12.76 -2.74 -6.78
CA ARG A 12 -12.73 -4.21 -6.68
C ARG A 12 -11.96 -4.64 -5.44
N HIS A 13 -12.28 -5.82 -4.93
CA HIS A 13 -11.70 -6.35 -3.69
C HIS A 13 -11.98 -5.47 -2.45
N PRO A 14 -13.26 -5.18 -2.12
CA PRO A 14 -13.62 -4.41 -0.92
C PRO A 14 -13.11 -5.07 0.38
N ARG A 15 -12.89 -6.39 0.31
CA ARG A 15 -12.23 -7.29 1.26
C ARG A 15 -10.83 -6.90 1.72
N LEU A 16 -10.07 -6.32 0.78
CA LEU A 16 -8.61 -6.27 0.88
C LEU A 16 -8.19 -5.32 1.99
N ARG A 17 -7.29 -5.80 2.85
CA ARG A 17 -6.70 -5.06 3.97
C ARG A 17 -5.17 -5.01 3.89
N LYS A 18 -4.55 -6.14 3.53
CA LYS A 18 -3.11 -6.29 3.33
C LYS A 18 -2.84 -7.17 2.12
N LEU A 19 -1.77 -6.88 1.40
CA LEU A 19 -1.19 -7.69 0.34
C LEU A 19 0.33 -7.63 0.45
N ASP A 20 0.98 -8.78 0.47
CA ASP A 20 2.41 -8.91 0.25
C ASP A 20 2.60 -9.56 -1.11
N LEU A 21 3.40 -8.95 -1.98
CA LEU A 21 3.58 -9.42 -3.34
C LEU A 21 5.06 -9.53 -3.69
N GLU A 22 5.45 -10.71 -4.14
CA GLU A 22 6.77 -11.00 -4.71
C GLU A 22 6.61 -11.31 -6.20
N MET A 23 7.46 -10.71 -7.04
CA MET A 23 7.38 -10.84 -8.49
C MET A 23 8.75 -10.60 -9.15
N ALA A 24 8.82 -10.84 -10.45
CA ALA A 24 9.98 -10.43 -11.24
C ALA A 24 10.23 -8.92 -11.08
N GLU A 25 11.51 -8.53 -11.21
CA GLU A 25 11.97 -7.15 -11.10
C GLU A 25 11.05 -6.17 -11.83
N TYR A 26 10.64 -5.12 -11.13
CA TYR A 26 9.78 -4.08 -11.66
C TYR A 26 10.26 -2.70 -11.23
N GLU A 27 9.96 -1.72 -12.08
CA GLU A 27 10.09 -0.31 -11.73
C GLU A 27 8.78 0.15 -11.06
N LEU A 28 8.88 0.63 -9.82
CA LEU A 28 7.71 1.03 -9.04
C LEU A 28 6.88 2.14 -9.72
N LEU A 29 7.55 3.10 -10.36
CA LEU A 29 6.87 4.18 -11.09
C LEU A 29 5.98 3.63 -12.21
N TRP A 30 6.40 2.57 -12.91
CA TRP A 30 5.58 1.92 -13.94
C TRP A 30 4.43 1.11 -13.34
N LEU A 31 4.62 0.56 -12.14
CA LEU A 31 3.56 -0.12 -11.42
C LEU A 31 2.45 0.86 -11.01
N MET A 32 2.79 2.11 -10.71
CA MET A 32 1.83 3.14 -10.30
C MET A 32 1.27 3.99 -11.43
N ASP A 33 1.83 3.90 -12.64
CA ASP A 33 1.41 4.71 -13.78
C ASP A 33 -0.12 4.68 -13.99
N GLY A 34 -0.72 5.85 -14.14
CA GLY A 34 -2.17 6.02 -14.31
C GLY A 34 -3.03 5.69 -13.09
N LEU A 35 -2.44 5.57 -11.90
CA LEU A 35 -3.12 5.64 -10.61
C LEU A 35 -2.98 7.05 -10.01
N ASP A 36 -3.92 7.45 -9.15
CA ASP A 36 -3.76 8.63 -8.29
C ASP A 36 -2.84 8.27 -7.13
N ALA A 37 -1.53 8.23 -7.41
CA ALA A 37 -0.48 7.85 -6.48
C ALA A 37 0.34 9.08 -6.05
N THR A 38 0.59 9.22 -4.76
CA THR A 38 1.41 10.30 -4.19
C THR A 38 2.47 9.71 -3.29
N LEU A 39 3.73 10.14 -3.47
CA LEU A 39 4.80 9.82 -2.54
C LEU A 39 4.52 10.54 -1.22
N VAL A 40 4.52 9.79 -0.13
CA VAL A 40 4.34 10.31 1.21
C VAL A 40 5.59 9.98 2.01
N GLU A 41 6.50 10.96 2.06
CA GLU A 41 7.63 10.95 2.98
C GLU A 41 7.08 11.19 4.38
N ARG A 42 7.34 10.26 5.30
CA ARG A 42 6.85 10.32 6.67
C ARG A 42 8.03 10.43 7.63
N GLU A 43 8.07 11.57 8.33
CA GLU A 43 8.97 11.76 9.48
C GLU A 43 8.65 10.78 10.64
N THR A 44 7.42 10.23 10.68
CA THR A 44 6.94 9.32 11.72
C THR A 44 6.11 8.16 11.15
N TYR A 45 6.35 6.94 11.65
CA TYR A 45 5.64 5.73 11.25
C TYR A 45 4.17 5.74 11.70
N ARG A 46 3.26 5.25 10.87
CA ARG A 46 1.83 5.05 11.20
C ARG A 46 1.56 3.58 11.53
N PRO A 47 0.92 3.27 12.67
CA PRO A 47 0.56 1.89 13.00
C PRO A 47 -0.62 1.41 12.15
N PHE A 48 -0.53 0.17 11.67
CA PHE A 48 -1.60 -0.57 11.01
C PHE A 48 -1.82 -1.89 11.73
N VAL A 49 -2.96 -2.05 12.39
CA VAL A 49 -3.32 -3.28 13.10
C VAL A 49 -3.77 -4.34 12.09
N VAL A 50 -2.98 -5.41 11.95
CA VAL A 50 -3.29 -6.56 11.10
C VAL A 50 -4.20 -7.53 11.85
N SER A 51 -3.89 -7.80 13.11
CA SER A 51 -4.64 -8.68 14.02
C SER A 51 -4.36 -8.34 15.50
N GLU A 52 -5.02 -9.03 16.44
CA GLU A 52 -4.91 -8.79 17.90
C GLU A 52 -3.45 -8.79 18.42
N GLY A 53 -2.55 -9.52 17.78
CA GLY A 53 -1.13 -9.60 18.17
C GLY A 53 -0.15 -9.00 17.15
N GLU A 54 -0.65 -8.40 16.06
CA GLU A 54 0.19 -8.00 14.93
C GLU A 54 -0.14 -6.58 14.48
N THR A 55 0.86 -5.70 14.57
CA THR A 55 0.80 -4.32 14.10
C THR A 55 2.02 -4.03 13.26
N GLU A 56 1.78 -3.44 12.09
CA GLU A 56 2.85 -2.98 11.22
C GLU A 56 3.03 -1.47 11.31
N LEU A 57 4.28 -1.03 11.23
CA LEU A 57 4.64 0.38 11.26
C LEU A 57 4.94 0.82 9.83
N ILE A 58 4.05 1.64 9.26
CA ILE A 58 4.13 2.10 7.89
C ILE A 58 4.86 3.45 7.86
N GLY A 59 6.07 3.46 7.31
CA GLY A 59 6.91 4.64 7.14
C GLY A 59 6.66 5.33 5.80
N ASP A 60 7.74 5.64 5.08
CA ASP A 60 7.68 6.15 3.72
C ASP A 60 6.91 5.19 2.82
N SER A 61 6.01 5.76 2.00
CA SER A 61 5.14 4.95 1.15
C SER A 61 4.64 5.74 -0.06
N TRP A 62 4.08 5.02 -1.02
CA TRP A 62 3.22 5.61 -2.04
C TRP A 62 1.76 5.38 -1.68
N ASP A 63 1.03 6.46 -1.46
CA ASP A 63 -0.40 6.41 -1.19
C ASP A 63 -1.17 6.41 -2.52
N ILE A 64 -1.98 5.38 -2.76
CA ILE A 64 -2.86 5.26 -3.92
C ILE A 64 -4.29 5.54 -3.48
N ARG A 65 -4.95 6.48 -4.15
CA ARG A 65 -6.36 6.80 -3.92
C ARG A 65 -7.29 6.01 -4.85
N GLY A 66 -8.31 5.42 -4.25
CA GLY A 66 -9.53 4.91 -4.89
C GLY A 66 -10.73 5.24 -4.00
N ASP A 67 -11.70 4.32 -3.88
CA ASP A 67 -12.79 4.44 -2.88
C ASP A 67 -12.26 4.46 -1.43
N ARG A 68 -11.08 3.87 -1.24
CA ARG A 68 -10.27 3.88 -0.01
C ARG A 68 -8.83 4.14 -0.42
N ILE A 69 -7.96 4.25 0.57
CA ILE A 69 -6.54 4.55 0.34
C ILE A 69 -5.74 3.33 0.68
N ALA A 70 -4.76 3.07 -0.17
CA ALA A 70 -3.74 2.09 0.11
C ALA A 70 -2.39 2.76 0.19
N SER A 71 -1.51 2.24 1.03
CA SER A 71 -0.09 2.61 1.05
C SER A 71 0.71 1.42 0.55
N ILE A 72 1.54 1.65 -0.47
CA ILE A 72 2.58 0.72 -0.92
C ILE A 72 3.87 1.06 -0.17
N TYR A 73 4.49 0.08 0.47
CA TYR A 73 5.70 0.19 1.30
C TYR A 73 6.58 -1.06 1.13
N ASN A 74 7.74 -1.08 1.78
CA ASN A 74 8.74 -2.17 1.66
C ASN A 74 9.15 -2.45 0.20
N PHE A 75 9.45 -1.38 -0.55
CA PHE A 75 9.97 -1.44 -1.91
C PHE A 75 11.37 -0.81 -1.96
N ASP A 76 12.13 -1.08 -3.03
CA ASP A 76 13.41 -0.41 -3.29
C ASP A 76 13.16 0.84 -4.13
N GLU A 77 13.55 2.01 -3.60
CA GLU A 77 13.44 3.31 -4.29
C GLU A 77 14.59 3.58 -5.25
N THR A 78 15.72 2.91 -5.07
CA THR A 78 16.98 3.20 -5.74
C THR A 78 17.21 2.33 -6.98
N GLY A 79 16.34 1.34 -7.20
CA GLY A 79 16.49 0.37 -8.27
C GLY A 79 15.25 -0.49 -8.50
N PRO A 80 15.34 -1.45 -9.43
CA PRO A 80 14.26 -2.41 -9.63
C PRO A 80 14.00 -3.18 -8.33
N SER A 81 12.72 -3.28 -7.97
CA SER A 81 12.31 -4.04 -6.80
C SER A 81 11.71 -5.37 -7.22
N SER A 82 11.82 -6.39 -6.36
CA SER A 82 11.22 -7.71 -6.57
C SER A 82 10.01 -7.95 -5.66
N SER A 83 9.70 -7.01 -4.76
CA SER A 83 8.57 -7.14 -3.85
C SER A 83 8.02 -5.80 -3.41
N PHE A 84 6.76 -5.76 -3.02
CA PHE A 84 6.21 -4.67 -2.21
C PHE A 84 5.13 -5.21 -1.29
N SER A 85 4.84 -4.45 -0.25
CA SER A 85 3.68 -4.63 0.61
C SER A 85 2.68 -3.51 0.37
N MET A 86 1.40 -3.81 0.52
CA MET A 86 0.30 -2.86 0.41
C MET A 86 -0.68 -3.04 1.56
N VAL A 87 -0.98 -1.97 2.29
CA VAL A 87 -2.06 -1.92 3.28
C VAL A 87 -3.19 -1.03 2.78
N VAL A 88 -4.44 -1.36 3.10
CA VAL A 88 -5.63 -0.57 2.77
C VAL A 88 -6.20 0.02 4.06
N TRP A 89 -6.19 1.34 4.14
CA TRP A 89 -6.70 2.09 5.30
C TRP A 89 -8.25 2.10 5.28
N PRO A 90 -8.92 1.76 6.38
CA PRO A 90 -10.38 1.88 6.47
C PRO A 90 -10.83 3.33 6.54
N ASP A 91 -10.05 4.18 7.20
CA ASP A 91 -10.15 5.63 7.28
C ASP A 91 -8.73 6.22 7.26
N PHE A 92 -8.56 7.37 6.58
CA PHE A 92 -7.27 8.03 6.35
C PHE A 92 -6.46 8.35 7.62
N GLU A 93 -7.10 8.24 8.80
CA GLU A 93 -6.57 8.61 10.10
C GLU A 93 -5.79 7.47 10.78
N GLY A 94 -5.83 6.26 10.21
CA GLY A 94 -5.09 5.10 10.70
C GLY A 94 -6.00 4.03 11.29
N ASN A 95 -5.59 2.77 11.13
CA ASN A 95 -6.42 1.62 11.44
C ASN A 95 -6.22 1.18 12.90
N MET A 96 -6.77 1.94 13.86
CA MET A 96 -7.00 1.42 15.20
C MET A 96 -8.33 0.66 15.18
N TYR A 97 -8.31 -0.62 14.79
CA TYR A 97 -9.43 -1.48 15.12
C TYR A 97 -9.57 -1.52 16.64
N GLU A 98 -10.73 -1.11 17.16
CA GLU A 98 -11.14 -1.54 18.49
C GLU A 98 -11.31 -3.07 18.41
N LEU A 99 -10.43 -3.78 19.12
CA LEU A 99 -10.52 -5.23 19.31
C LEU A 99 -11.75 -5.58 20.16
#